data_AF-A0A963UGC4-F1
#
_entry.id   AF-A0A963UGC4-F1
#
_cell.length_a   1.000
_cell.length_b   1.000
_cell.length_c   1.000
_cell.angle_alpha   90.00
_cell.angle_beta   90.00
_cell.angle_gamma   90.00
#
_symmetry.space_group_name_H-M   'P 1'
#
loop_
_entity.id
_entity.type
_entity.pdbx_description
1 polymer ?
#
loop_
_entity_poly.entity_id
_entity_poly.type
_entity_poly.pdbx_seq_one_letter_code
_entity_poly.pdbx_strand_id
1 'polypeptide(L)'
;MSLAGAVNHVARRVPAWTIYVAGTTPPVWLLWAGASGGLGADPVKAIERTLGLWALKLIVAGLCITPLRRFAGVNLVKYRRAVGLLAFSYVVLHFLAWLVLDMGMLWAQALGDIVKRPYVTVGMVALVLLIPLAATSNDWSLRALGTARWRWLHRLVYPAALLGAIHFVWLVKAWPLEPFVYLGIVIVLLALRAVSPGVLRAGNEKGANPPPPLASS
;
A
#
# COMPACT_ATOMS: atom_id res chain seq x y z
N MET A 1 -14.21 19.57 20.59
CA MET A 1 -14.24 18.25 19.92
C MET A 1 -12.86 18.01 19.32
N SER A 2 -12.15 16.94 19.69
CA SER A 2 -10.80 16.70 19.16
C SER A 2 -10.86 16.42 17.65
N LEU A 3 -9.80 16.76 16.91
CA LEU A 3 -9.71 16.49 15.47
C LEU A 3 -9.95 15.00 15.16
N ALA A 4 -9.36 14.11 15.96
CA ALA A 4 -9.58 12.67 15.86
C ALA A 4 -11.05 12.27 16.10
N GLY A 5 -11.72 12.90 17.06
CA GLY A 5 -13.14 12.68 17.34
C GLY A 5 -14.04 13.09 16.16
N ALA A 6 -13.73 14.22 15.51
CA ALA A 6 -14.43 14.68 14.32
C ALA A 6 -14.27 13.71 13.14
N VAL A 7 -13.03 13.31 12.85
CA VAL A 7 -12.73 12.33 11.80
C VAL A 7 -13.46 11.01 12.06
N ASN A 8 -13.43 10.51 13.29
CA ASN A 8 -14.12 9.27 13.66
C ASN A 8 -15.65 9.38 13.53
N HIS A 9 -16.25 10.54 13.82
CA HIS A 9 -17.68 10.76 13.63
C HIS A 9 -18.07 10.69 12.16
N VAL A 10 -17.35 11.42 11.30
CA VAL A 10 -17.56 11.41 9.84
C VAL A 10 -17.33 10.00 9.28
N ALA A 11 -16.21 9.38 9.66
CA ALA A 11 -15.87 8.03 9.22
C ALA A 11 -17.02 7.07 9.51
N ARG A 12 -17.67 7.11 10.68
CA ARG A 12 -18.81 6.21 10.96
C ARG A 12 -19.97 6.35 9.97
N ARG A 13 -20.29 7.57 9.52
CA ARG A 13 -21.39 7.83 8.58
C ARG A 13 -21.06 7.49 7.13
N VAL A 14 -19.80 7.63 6.73
CA VAL A 14 -19.39 7.43 5.34
C VAL A 14 -19.20 5.93 5.05
N PRO A 15 -19.98 5.31 4.14
CA PRO A 15 -19.86 3.88 3.86
C PRO A 15 -18.58 3.56 3.08
N ALA A 16 -18.07 2.35 3.21
CA ALA A 16 -16.77 1.96 2.62
C ALA A 16 -16.78 1.97 1.08
N TRP A 17 -17.94 1.82 0.44
CA TRP A 17 -18.04 1.81 -1.02
C TRP A 17 -17.67 3.16 -1.66
N THR A 18 -17.78 4.26 -0.91
CA THR A 18 -17.38 5.60 -1.40
C THR A 18 -15.90 5.66 -1.77
N ILE A 19 -15.07 4.86 -1.09
CA ILE A 19 -13.64 4.75 -1.41
C ILE A 19 -13.44 4.17 -2.80
N TYR A 20 -14.25 3.18 -3.22
CA TYR A 20 -14.18 2.65 -4.58
C TYR A 20 -14.57 3.69 -5.62
N VAL A 21 -15.66 4.41 -5.41
CA VAL A 21 -16.13 5.44 -6.35
C VAL A 21 -15.10 6.57 -6.50
N ALA A 22 -14.57 7.07 -5.39
CA ALA A 22 -13.51 8.07 -5.42
C ALA A 22 -12.21 7.52 -6.05
N GLY A 23 -11.91 6.26 -5.77
CA GLY A 23 -10.72 5.57 -6.26
C GLY A 23 -10.77 5.25 -7.75
N THR A 24 -11.94 5.13 -8.38
CA THR A 24 -12.04 4.87 -9.83
C THR A 24 -11.94 6.14 -10.67
N THR A 25 -12.05 7.33 -10.08
CA THR A 25 -12.00 8.61 -10.80
C THR A 25 -10.71 8.81 -11.61
N PRO A 26 -9.48 8.60 -11.05
CA PRO A 26 -8.26 8.83 -11.82
C PRO A 26 -8.10 7.93 -13.06
N PRO A 27 -8.36 6.61 -13.01
CA PRO A 27 -8.35 5.75 -14.20
C PRO A 27 -9.35 6.19 -15.27
N VAL A 28 -10.57 6.56 -14.86
CA VAL A 28 -11.60 7.05 -15.80
C VAL A 28 -11.15 8.33 -16.50
N TRP A 29 -10.56 9.26 -15.73
CA TRP A 29 -10.00 10.48 -16.29
C TRP A 29 -8.82 10.19 -17.23
N LEU A 30 -7.93 9.25 -16.90
CA LEU A 30 -6.82 8.85 -17.77
C LEU A 30 -7.29 8.28 -19.11
N LEU A 31 -8.35 7.46 -19.11
CA LEU A 31 -8.93 6.93 -20.35
C LEU A 31 -9.49 8.06 -21.23
N TRP A 32 -10.23 8.99 -20.64
CA TRP A 32 -10.75 10.16 -21.35
C TRP A 32 -9.64 11.06 -21.88
N ALA A 33 -8.63 11.37 -21.05
CA ALA A 33 -7.49 12.19 -21.43
C ALA A 33 -6.65 11.53 -22.53
N GLY A 34 -6.48 10.20 -22.48
CA GLY A 34 -5.81 9.44 -23.53
C GLY A 34 -6.57 9.47 -24.86
N ALA A 35 -7.89 9.27 -24.82
CA ALA A 35 -8.74 9.33 -26.00
C ALA A 35 -8.84 10.73 -26.63
N SER A 36 -8.71 11.78 -25.83
CA SER A 36 -8.76 13.18 -26.28
C SER A 36 -7.40 13.78 -26.65
N GLY A 37 -6.31 12.98 -26.57
CA GLY A 37 -4.95 13.46 -26.85
C GLY A 37 -4.37 14.39 -25.77
N GLY A 38 -5.02 14.49 -24.61
CA GLY A 38 -4.64 15.39 -23.51
C GLY A 38 -3.47 14.92 -22.64
N LEU A 39 -2.84 13.79 -22.96
CA LEU A 39 -1.75 13.19 -22.17
C LEU A 39 -0.32 13.57 -22.63
N GLY A 40 -0.22 14.43 -23.64
CA GLY A 40 1.06 14.93 -24.16
C GLY A 40 1.76 13.96 -25.11
N ALA A 41 3.08 14.13 -25.26
CA ALA A 41 3.87 13.48 -26.31
C ALA A 41 4.03 11.96 -26.16
N ASP A 42 3.97 11.44 -24.94
CA ASP A 42 4.09 10.01 -24.64
C ASP A 42 2.94 9.57 -23.71
N PRO A 43 1.75 9.33 -24.29
CA PRO A 43 0.53 9.07 -23.52
C PRO A 43 0.60 7.74 -22.75
N VAL A 44 1.25 6.72 -23.33
CA VAL A 44 1.42 5.40 -22.70
C VAL A 44 2.19 5.53 -21.39
N LYS A 45 3.34 6.21 -21.44
CA LYS A 45 4.16 6.45 -20.25
C LYS A 45 3.49 7.34 -19.23
N ALA A 46 2.67 8.31 -19.65
CA ALA A 46 1.88 9.13 -18.74
C ALA A 46 0.85 8.28 -17.97
N ILE A 47 0.16 7.35 -18.65
CA ILE A 47 -0.77 6.40 -18.04
C ILE A 47 -0.04 5.50 -17.05
N GLU A 48 1.05 4.86 -17.47
CA GLU A 48 1.83 3.95 -16.62
C GLU A 48 2.32 4.64 -15.34
N ARG A 49 2.93 5.82 -15.47
CA ARG A 49 3.45 6.59 -14.33
C ARG A 49 2.33 6.97 -13.38
N THR A 50 1.20 7.42 -13.91
CA THR A 50 0.07 7.85 -13.08
C THR A 50 -0.51 6.65 -12.33
N LEU A 51 -0.78 5.54 -13.02
CA LEU A 51 -1.32 4.32 -12.39
C LEU A 51 -0.36 3.75 -11.34
N GLY A 52 0.94 3.68 -11.64
CA GLY A 52 1.96 3.20 -10.71
C GLY A 52 2.08 4.09 -9.47
N LEU A 53 2.05 5.41 -9.64
CA LEU A 53 2.09 6.36 -8.52
C LEU A 53 0.84 6.24 -7.64
N TRP A 54 -0.35 6.13 -8.23
CA TRP A 54 -1.59 5.94 -7.47
C TRP A 54 -1.62 4.60 -6.74
N ALA A 55 -1.14 3.52 -7.36
CA ALA A 55 -0.95 2.24 -6.69
C ALA A 55 -0.11 2.39 -5.42
N LEU A 56 1.06 3.04 -5.52
CA LEU A 56 1.97 3.26 -4.39
C LEU A 56 1.32 4.14 -3.30
N LYS A 57 0.63 5.23 -3.69
CA LYS A 57 -0.13 6.07 -2.76
C LYS A 57 -1.19 5.29 -1.99
N LEU A 58 -1.92 4.39 -2.64
CA LEU A 58 -2.95 3.57 -2.00
C LEU A 58 -2.34 2.52 -1.07
N ILE A 59 -1.21 1.90 -1.44
CA ILE A 59 -0.46 0.99 -0.55
C ILE A 59 -0.01 1.74 0.70
N VAL A 60 0.60 2.91 0.54
CA VAL A 60 1.03 3.79 1.64
C VAL A 60 -0.15 4.19 2.52
N ALA A 61 -1.28 4.60 1.92
CA ALA A 61 -2.50 4.94 2.65
C ALA A 61 -3.00 3.74 3.49
N GLY A 62 -2.97 2.52 2.93
CA GLY A 62 -3.30 1.29 3.66
C GLY A 62 -2.37 1.02 4.84
N LEU A 63 -1.06 1.25 4.67
CA LEU A 63 -0.06 1.12 5.73
C LEU A 63 -0.26 2.15 6.84
N CYS A 64 -0.68 3.38 6.52
CA CYS A 64 -0.96 4.47 7.46
C CYS A 64 -2.15 4.21 8.40
N ILE A 65 -3.13 3.38 8.01
CA ILE A 65 -4.35 3.16 8.82
C ILE A 65 -4.04 2.68 10.24
N THR A 66 -3.04 1.80 10.40
CA THR A 66 -2.67 1.25 11.71
C THR A 66 -1.93 2.24 12.62
N PRO A 67 -0.87 2.93 12.18
CA PRO A 67 -0.23 3.97 13.00
C PRO A 67 -1.19 5.13 13.31
N LEU A 68 -2.07 5.55 12.38
CA LEU A 68 -3.09 6.56 12.67
C LEU A 68 -4.04 6.13 13.79
N ARG A 69 -4.49 4.88 13.79
CA ARG A 69 -5.29 4.35 14.89
C ARG A 69 -4.52 4.29 16.21
N ARG A 70 -3.23 3.94 16.16
CA ARG A 70 -2.40 3.72 17.35
C ARG A 70 -1.97 5.03 18.02
N PHE A 71 -1.49 5.99 17.23
CA PHE A 71 -0.86 7.21 17.75
C PHE A 71 -1.79 8.42 17.71
N ALA A 72 -2.71 8.49 16.74
CA ALA A 72 -3.63 9.61 16.60
C ALA A 72 -5.08 9.29 17.02
N GLY A 73 -5.39 8.04 17.41
CA GLY A 73 -6.74 7.62 17.80
C GLY A 73 -7.77 7.61 16.67
N VAL A 74 -7.33 7.72 15.41
CA VAL A 74 -8.20 7.79 14.23
C VAL A 74 -8.51 6.37 13.71
N ASN A 75 -9.77 5.96 13.74
CA ASN A 75 -10.19 4.60 13.39
C ASN A 75 -10.71 4.49 11.95
N LEU A 76 -9.80 4.22 11.01
CA LEU A 76 -10.09 4.00 9.59
C LEU A 76 -10.05 2.51 9.19
N VAL A 77 -10.05 1.61 10.17
CA VAL A 77 -9.89 0.15 9.94
C VAL A 77 -10.93 -0.41 8.97
N LYS A 78 -12.16 0.13 8.99
CA LYS A 78 -13.24 -0.30 8.09
C LYS A 78 -12.95 -0.07 6.61
N TYR A 79 -12.11 0.91 6.27
CA TYR A 79 -11.74 1.22 4.88
C TYR A 79 -10.54 0.41 4.38
N ARG A 80 -9.84 -0.30 5.29
CA ARG A 80 -8.58 -0.99 4.96
C ARG A 80 -8.72 -1.98 3.81
N ARG A 81 -9.81 -2.74 3.78
CA ARG A 81 -10.08 -3.70 2.69
C ARG A 81 -10.29 -2.97 1.36
N ALA A 82 -11.09 -1.90 1.35
CA ALA A 82 -11.35 -1.13 0.14
C ALA A 82 -10.09 -0.47 -0.42
N VAL A 83 -9.28 0.16 0.44
CA VAL A 83 -8.00 0.76 0.04
C VAL A 83 -7.05 -0.29 -0.52
N GLY A 84 -6.95 -1.47 0.11
CA GLY A 84 -6.08 -2.56 -0.35
C GLY A 84 -6.51 -3.15 -1.70
N LEU A 85 -7.81 -3.36 -1.90
CA LEU A 85 -8.34 -3.85 -3.18
C LEU A 85 -8.15 -2.82 -4.30
N LEU A 86 -8.40 -1.54 -4.04
CA LEU A 86 -8.08 -0.48 -5.01
C LEU A 86 -6.61 -0.43 -5.33
N ALA A 87 -5.73 -0.50 -4.33
CA ALA A 87 -4.29 -0.53 -4.56
C ALA A 87 -3.92 -1.66 -5.55
N PHE A 88 -4.45 -2.87 -5.31
CA PHE A 88 -4.25 -4.00 -6.22
C PHE A 88 -4.82 -3.76 -7.61
N SER A 89 -6.04 -3.22 -7.73
CA SER A 89 -6.62 -2.86 -9.03
C SER A 89 -5.73 -1.88 -9.81
N TYR A 90 -5.16 -0.88 -9.15
CA TYR A 90 -4.22 0.05 -9.78
C TYR A 90 -2.90 -0.62 -10.18
N VAL A 91 -2.37 -1.55 -9.36
CA VAL A 91 -1.19 -2.34 -9.75
C VAL A 91 -1.49 -3.19 -10.98
N VAL A 92 -2.68 -3.82 -11.06
CA VAL A 92 -3.10 -4.58 -12.24
C VAL A 92 -3.27 -3.67 -13.45
N LEU A 93 -3.93 -2.51 -13.32
CA LEU A 93 -4.06 -1.56 -14.41
C LEU A 93 -2.69 -1.04 -14.88
N HIS A 94 -1.77 -0.78 -13.95
CA HIS A 94 -0.39 -0.38 -14.27
C HIS A 94 0.34 -1.48 -15.06
N PHE A 95 0.25 -2.73 -14.61
CA PHE A 95 0.80 -3.88 -15.32
C PHE A 95 0.17 -4.07 -16.70
N LEU A 96 -1.15 -3.92 -16.82
CA LEU A 96 -1.85 -4.02 -18.10
C LEU A 96 -1.50 -2.87 -19.03
N ALA A 97 -1.28 -1.65 -18.53
CA ALA A 97 -0.79 -0.55 -19.34
C ALA A 97 0.56 -0.92 -19.99
N TRP A 98 1.51 -1.43 -19.20
CA TRP A 98 2.78 -1.91 -19.73
C TRP A 98 2.63 -3.08 -20.70
N LEU A 99 1.87 -4.13 -20.33
CA LEU A 99 1.74 -5.32 -21.16
C LEU A 99 0.99 -5.06 -22.48
N VAL A 100 -0.09 -4.28 -22.42
CA VAL A 100 -0.99 -4.06 -23.56
C VAL A 100 -0.56 -2.87 -24.38
N LEU A 101 -0.23 -1.74 -23.75
CA LEU A 101 0.03 -0.47 -24.46
C LEU A 101 1.50 -0.31 -24.83
N ASP A 102 2.44 -0.68 -23.95
CA ASP A 102 3.89 -0.52 -24.21
C ASP A 102 4.46 -1.73 -24.95
N MET A 103 4.16 -2.96 -24.49
CA MET A 103 4.64 -4.20 -25.13
C MET A 103 3.73 -4.69 -26.28
N GLY A 104 2.55 -4.10 -26.46
CA GLY A 104 1.63 -4.47 -27.54
C GLY A 104 1.10 -5.91 -27.48
N MET A 105 1.05 -6.53 -26.29
CA MET A 105 0.76 -7.97 -26.09
C MET A 105 1.77 -8.93 -26.76
N LEU A 106 2.96 -8.44 -27.12
CA LEU A 106 4.02 -9.25 -27.73
C LEU A 106 4.86 -9.92 -26.64
N TRP A 107 4.55 -11.19 -26.34
CA TRP A 107 5.18 -11.95 -25.25
C TRP A 107 6.71 -11.98 -25.29
N ALA A 108 7.31 -12.08 -26.48
CA ALA A 108 8.76 -12.07 -26.63
C ALA A 108 9.38 -10.73 -26.20
N GLN A 109 8.69 -9.61 -26.47
CA GLN A 109 9.13 -8.28 -26.04
C GLN A 109 8.99 -8.15 -24.53
N ALA A 110 7.83 -8.49 -23.98
CA ALA A 110 7.57 -8.43 -22.54
C ALA A 110 8.56 -9.29 -21.73
N LEU A 111 8.84 -10.52 -22.16
CA LEU A 111 9.82 -11.39 -21.50
C LEU A 111 11.24 -10.84 -21.61
N GLY A 112 11.62 -10.34 -22.79
CA GLY A 112 12.92 -9.70 -22.99
C GLY A 112 13.09 -8.48 -22.09
N ASP A 113 12.02 -7.71 -21.88
CA ASP A 113 12.02 -6.52 -21.05
C ASP A 113 12.16 -6.86 -19.56
N ILE A 114 11.42 -7.86 -19.06
CA ILE A 114 11.54 -8.38 -17.69
C ILE A 114 12.99 -8.78 -17.38
N VAL A 115 13.63 -9.53 -18.28
CA VAL A 115 15.01 -10.03 -18.09
C VAL A 115 16.03 -8.90 -18.17
N LYS A 116 15.87 -7.96 -19.12
CA LYS A 116 16.84 -6.89 -19.35
C LYS A 116 16.72 -5.74 -18.35
N ARG A 117 15.56 -5.57 -17.69
CA ARG A 117 15.28 -4.44 -16.79
C ARG A 117 15.00 -4.93 -15.37
N PRO A 118 15.99 -4.86 -14.47
CA PRO A 118 15.82 -5.32 -13.09
C PRO A 118 14.64 -4.68 -12.35
N TYR A 119 14.33 -3.40 -12.63
CA TYR A 119 13.16 -2.75 -12.04
C TYR A 119 11.85 -3.40 -12.45
N VAL A 120 11.68 -3.82 -13.71
CA VAL A 120 10.46 -4.53 -14.15
C VAL A 120 10.32 -5.84 -13.38
N THR A 121 11.41 -6.60 -13.25
CA THR A 121 11.41 -7.84 -12.44
C THR A 121 10.99 -7.58 -10.98
N VAL A 122 11.52 -6.55 -10.33
CA VAL A 122 11.12 -6.17 -8.96
C VAL A 122 9.63 -5.83 -8.88
N GLY A 123 9.10 -5.12 -9.88
CA GLY A 123 7.67 -4.82 -9.99
C GLY A 123 6.82 -6.08 -10.12
N MET A 124 7.27 -7.05 -10.94
CA MET A 124 6.58 -8.34 -11.12
C MET A 124 6.55 -9.16 -9.83
N VAL A 125 7.65 -9.20 -9.07
CA VAL A 125 7.67 -9.86 -7.75
C VAL A 125 6.68 -9.19 -6.80
N ALA A 126 6.65 -7.85 -6.76
CA ALA A 126 5.67 -7.12 -5.94
C ALA A 126 4.23 -7.45 -6.34
N LEU A 127 3.91 -7.50 -7.64
CA LEU A 127 2.60 -7.91 -8.16
C LEU A 127 2.23 -9.32 -7.69
N VAL A 128 3.13 -10.30 -7.85
CA VAL A 128 2.90 -11.68 -7.43
C VAL A 128 2.62 -11.78 -5.93
N LEU A 129 3.33 -11.02 -5.10
CA LEU A 129 3.07 -10.97 -3.66
C LEU A 129 1.70 -10.39 -3.31
N LEU A 130 1.16 -9.47 -4.12
CA LEU A 130 -0.14 -8.84 -3.88
C LEU A 130 -1.33 -9.70 -4.34
N ILE A 131 -1.14 -10.60 -5.31
CA ILE A 131 -2.19 -11.51 -5.80
C ILE A 131 -2.88 -12.30 -4.67
N PRO A 132 -2.17 -13.05 -3.80
CA PRO A 132 -2.82 -13.81 -2.73
C PRO A 132 -3.53 -12.90 -1.72
N LEU A 133 -3.06 -11.67 -1.52
CA LEU A 133 -3.71 -10.69 -0.63
C LEU A 133 -5.06 -10.27 -1.20
N ALA A 134 -5.11 -9.94 -2.48
CA ALA A 134 -6.36 -9.59 -3.15
C ALA A 134 -7.33 -10.78 -3.19
N ALA A 135 -6.84 -11.97 -3.55
CA ALA A 135 -7.64 -13.19 -3.60
C ALA A 135 -8.26 -13.56 -2.24
N THR A 136 -7.56 -13.27 -1.14
CA THR A 136 -8.03 -13.56 0.23
C THR A 136 -8.65 -12.35 0.96
N SER A 137 -8.90 -11.25 0.24
CA SER A 137 -9.51 -10.02 0.77
C SER A 137 -11.06 -10.08 0.81
N ASN A 138 -11.61 -11.23 1.22
CA ASN A 138 -13.04 -11.45 1.36
C ASN A 138 -13.37 -12.14 2.70
N ASP A 139 -14.64 -12.10 3.13
CA ASP A 139 -15.04 -12.66 4.42
C ASP A 139 -15.01 -14.20 4.44
N TRP A 140 -15.16 -14.83 3.27
CA TRP A 140 -15.06 -16.28 3.14
C TRP A 140 -13.65 -16.78 3.47
N SER A 141 -12.61 -16.19 2.86
CA SER A 141 -11.21 -16.54 3.12
C SER A 141 -10.80 -16.27 4.57
N LEU A 142 -11.31 -15.20 5.19
CA LEU A 142 -11.06 -14.93 6.61
C LEU A 142 -11.63 -16.05 7.50
N ARG A 143 -12.83 -16.54 7.19
CA ARG A 143 -13.46 -17.66 7.92
C ARG A 143 -12.75 -19.00 7.63
N ALA A 144 -12.38 -19.26 6.38
CA ALA A 144 -11.78 -20.52 5.95
C ALA A 144 -10.32 -20.70 6.43
N LEU A 145 -9.49 -19.64 6.34
CA LEU A 145 -8.07 -19.71 6.75
C LEU A 145 -7.88 -19.50 8.26
N GLY A 146 -8.84 -18.86 8.91
CA GLY A 146 -8.75 -18.39 10.28
C GLY A 146 -7.88 -17.13 10.41
N THR A 147 -8.15 -16.37 11.48
CA THR A 147 -7.60 -15.03 11.69
C THR A 147 -6.07 -14.99 11.79
N ALA A 148 -5.42 -16.05 12.26
CA ALA A 148 -3.96 -16.10 12.41
C ALA A 148 -3.23 -16.26 11.06
N ARG A 149 -3.60 -17.29 10.28
CA ARG A 149 -3.01 -17.55 8.95
C ARG A 149 -3.33 -16.42 7.97
N TRP A 150 -4.57 -15.93 8.00
CA TRP A 150 -4.98 -14.77 7.19
C TRP A 150 -4.13 -13.54 7.48
N ARG A 151 -3.87 -13.24 8.77
CA ARG A 151 -2.98 -12.13 9.16
C ARG A 151 -1.55 -12.34 8.72
N TRP A 152 -1.02 -13.56 8.80
CA TRP A 152 0.33 -13.88 8.37
C TRP A 152 0.49 -13.68 6.86
N LEU A 153 -0.45 -14.22 6.06
CA LEU A 153 -0.48 -14.01 4.62
C LEU A 153 -0.53 -12.52 4.27
N HIS A 154 -1.36 -11.73 4.96
CA HIS A 154 -1.45 -10.29 4.71
C HIS A 154 -0.19 -9.50 5.11
N ARG A 155 0.81 -10.11 5.75
CA ARG A 155 2.12 -9.46 5.96
C ARG A 155 2.93 -9.35 4.68
N LEU A 156 2.59 -10.07 3.60
CA LEU A 156 3.28 -9.91 2.30
C LEU A 156 3.11 -8.49 1.73
N VAL A 157 2.15 -7.69 2.23
CA VAL A 157 2.05 -6.27 1.88
C VAL A 157 3.32 -5.49 2.24
N TYR A 158 4.07 -5.91 3.26
CA TYR A 158 5.28 -5.22 3.69
C TYR A 158 6.43 -5.35 2.67
N PRO A 159 6.86 -6.57 2.27
CA PRO A 159 7.83 -6.70 1.20
C PRO A 159 7.28 -6.17 -0.12
N ALA A 160 5.99 -6.34 -0.44
CA ALA A 160 5.41 -5.77 -1.67
C ALA A 160 5.49 -4.24 -1.72
N ALA A 161 5.21 -3.55 -0.61
CA ALA A 161 5.33 -2.10 -0.51
C ALA A 161 6.78 -1.62 -0.70
N LEU A 162 7.74 -2.33 -0.08
CA LEU A 162 9.15 -2.01 -0.21
C LEU A 162 9.64 -2.21 -1.65
N LEU A 163 9.30 -3.35 -2.27
CA LEU A 163 9.64 -3.64 -3.67
C LEU A 163 8.99 -2.63 -4.62
N GLY A 164 7.73 -2.22 -4.39
CA GLY A 164 7.07 -1.19 -5.18
C GLY A 164 7.77 0.17 -5.09
N ALA A 165 8.24 0.56 -3.89
CA ALA A 165 9.01 1.80 -3.73
C ALA A 165 10.39 1.72 -4.40
N ILE A 166 11.09 0.60 -4.28
CA ILE A 166 12.38 0.35 -4.96
C ILE A 166 12.20 0.38 -6.48
N HIS A 167 11.16 -0.27 -6.99
CA HIS A 167 10.77 -0.24 -8.40
C HIS A 167 10.64 1.20 -8.91
N PHE A 168 9.96 2.08 -8.15
CA PHE A 168 9.81 3.48 -8.53
C PHE A 168 11.13 4.25 -8.53
N VAL A 169 12.00 4.01 -7.53
CA VAL A 169 13.33 4.64 -7.45
C VAL A 169 14.20 4.27 -8.64
N TRP A 170 14.24 2.99 -9.04
CA TRP A 170 15.05 2.56 -10.19
C TRP A 170 14.49 2.99 -11.55
N LEU A 171 13.19 3.23 -11.66
CA LEU A 171 12.56 3.67 -12.90
C LEU A 171 12.98 5.08 -13.32
N VAL A 172 13.24 5.97 -12.36
CA VAL A 172 13.53 7.38 -12.62
C VAL A 172 15.01 7.61 -12.91
N LYS A 173 15.33 8.19 -14.07
CA LYS A 173 16.73 8.40 -14.49
C LYS A 173 17.38 9.64 -13.87
N ALA A 174 16.60 10.66 -13.52
CA ALA A 174 17.11 11.95 -13.06
C ALA A 174 17.21 12.09 -11.53
N TRP A 175 17.09 10.98 -10.78
CA TRP A 175 17.10 10.96 -9.32
C TRP A 175 16.22 12.06 -8.65
N PRO A 176 14.95 12.25 -9.10
CA PRO A 176 14.05 13.20 -8.45
C PRO A 176 13.83 12.84 -6.98
N LEU A 177 13.51 13.82 -6.15
CA LEU A 177 13.29 13.60 -4.73
C LEU A 177 12.06 12.73 -4.43
N GLU A 178 11.04 12.79 -5.28
CA GLU A 178 9.73 12.15 -5.05
C GLU A 178 9.81 10.63 -4.75
N PRO A 179 10.49 9.78 -5.55
CA PRO A 179 10.59 8.35 -5.25
C PRO A 179 11.32 8.04 -3.93
N PHE A 180 12.34 8.82 -3.57
CA PHE A 180 13.04 8.67 -2.28
C PHE A 180 12.15 9.02 -1.10
N VAL A 181 11.28 10.04 -1.25
CA VAL A 181 10.28 10.38 -0.23
C VAL A 181 9.32 9.22 -0.03
N TYR A 182 8.79 8.61 -1.08
CA TYR A 182 7.92 7.43 -0.94
C TYR A 182 8.64 6.24 -0.30
N LEU A 183 9.88 5.97 -0.70
CA LEU A 183 10.70 4.92 -0.08
C LEU A 183 10.91 5.18 1.41
N GLY A 184 11.28 6.41 1.79
CA GLY A 184 11.43 6.82 3.18
C GLY A 184 10.15 6.66 3.98
N ILE A 185 9.01 7.09 3.43
CA ILE A 185 7.68 6.91 4.05
C ILE A 185 7.39 5.42 4.28
N VAL A 186 7.61 4.56 3.28
CA VAL A 186 7.40 3.12 3.41
C VAL A 186 8.28 2.55 4.51
N ILE A 187 9.57 2.87 4.53
CA ILE A 187 10.51 2.39 5.57
C ILE A 187 10.04 2.80 6.97
N VAL A 188 9.68 4.08 7.15
CA VAL A 188 9.18 4.59 8.44
C VAL A 188 7.90 3.87 8.86
N LEU A 189 6.94 3.71 7.95
CA LEU A 189 5.68 3.03 8.26
C LEU A 189 5.88 1.55 8.63
N LEU A 190 6.82 0.86 7.97
CA LEU A 190 7.17 -0.52 8.30
C LEU A 190 7.88 -0.59 9.65
N ALA A 191 8.80 0.33 9.96
CA ALA A 191 9.47 0.41 11.25
C ALA A 191 8.46 0.64 12.41
N LEU A 192 7.53 1.59 12.24
CA LEU A 192 6.46 1.85 13.22
C LEU A 192 5.57 0.62 13.47
N ARG A 193 5.50 -0.30 12.51
CA ARG A 193 4.70 -1.51 12.59
C ARG A 193 5.44 -2.68 13.23
N ALA A 194 6.76 -2.72 13.13
CA ALA A 194 7.62 -3.72 13.78
C ALA A 194 7.71 -3.50 15.30
N VAL A 195 7.65 -2.25 15.77
CA VAL A 195 7.68 -1.90 17.21
C VAL A 195 6.41 -2.37 17.91
N SER A 196 6.44 -3.60 18.43
CA SER A 196 5.33 -4.22 19.19
C SER A 196 5.22 -3.62 20.61
N PRO A 197 4.02 -3.59 21.24
CA PRO A 197 3.83 -3.09 22.61
C PRO A 197 4.69 -3.77 23.67
N GLY A 198 5.13 -5.02 23.45
CA GLY A 198 6.00 -5.75 24.38
C GLY A 198 7.39 -5.13 24.54
N VAL A 199 7.91 -4.48 23.48
CA VAL A 199 9.24 -3.84 23.52
C VAL A 199 9.20 -2.53 24.31
N LEU A 200 8.09 -1.78 24.21
CA LEU A 200 7.90 -0.54 24.95
C LEU A 200 7.58 -0.79 26.44
N ARG A 201 6.92 -1.91 26.77
CA ARG A 201 6.69 -2.33 28.16
C ARG A 201 7.95 -2.84 28.85
N ALA A 202 8.76 -3.65 28.16
CA ALA A 202 10.01 -4.17 28.71
C ALA A 202 11.06 -3.08 29.01
N GLY A 203 11.01 -1.93 28.31
CA GLY A 203 11.83 -0.76 28.64
C GLY A 203 11.36 -0.01 29.88
N ASN A 204 10.04 0.00 30.15
CA ASN A 204 9.44 0.72 31.27
C ASN A 204 9.49 -0.06 32.59
N GLU A 205 9.48 -1.40 32.52
CA GLU A 205 9.57 -2.28 33.69
C GLU A 205 11.01 -2.39 34.24
N LYS A 206 12.03 -2.18 33.40
CA LYS A 206 13.44 -2.17 33.83
C LYS A 206 13.85 -0.92 34.61
N GLY A 207 13.02 0.13 34.61
CA GLY A 207 13.24 1.37 35.37
C GLY A 207 12.37 1.50 36.62
N ALA A 208 11.51 0.52 36.91
CA ALA A 208 10.66 0.53 38.10
C ALA A 208 11.46 0.03 39.31
N ASN A 209 11.59 0.87 40.35
CA ASN A 209 12.16 0.45 41.62
C ASN A 209 11.33 -0.70 42.20
N PRO A 210 11.96 -1.73 42.79
CA PRO A 210 11.24 -2.79 43.47
C PRO A 210 10.36 -2.20 44.60
N PRO A 211 9.19 -2.79 44.87
CA PRO A 211 8.34 -2.33 45.96
C PRO A 211 9.09 -2.43 47.29
N PRO A 212 8.88 -1.49 48.23
CA PRO A 212 9.51 -1.54 49.54
C PRO A 212 9.10 -2.84 50.26
N PRO A 213 10.01 -3.45 51.04
CA PRO A 213 9.72 -4.67 51.78
C PRO A 213 8.53 -4.43 52.72
N LEU A 214 7.58 -5.37 52.68
CA LEU A 214 6.40 -5.33 53.55
C LEU A 214 6.89 -5.36 55.00
N ALA A 215 6.52 -4.32 55.77
CA ALA A 215 6.79 -4.27 57.19
C ALA A 215 6.12 -5.47 57.86
N SER A 216 6.92 -6.36 58.42
CA SER A 216 6.45 -7.48 59.23
C SER A 216 5.81 -6.95 60.52
N SER A 217 4.49 -7.13 60.64
CA SER A 217 3.73 -6.98 61.89
C SER A 217 3.59 -8.32 62.58
#